data_AF-A0A1V5QA75-F1
#
_entry.id   AF-A0A1V5QA75-F1
#
_cell.length_a   1.000
_cell.length_b   1.000
_cell.length_c   1.000
_cell.angle_alpha   90.00
_cell.angle_beta   90.00
_cell.angle_gamma   90.00
#
_symmetry.space_group_name_H-M   'P 1'
#
loop_
_entity.id
_entity.type
_entity.pdbx_description
1 polymer ?
#
loop_
_entity_poly.entity_id
_entity_poly.type
_entity_poly.pdbx_seq_one_letter_code
_entity_poly.pdbx_strand_id
1 'polypeptide(L)'
;MSSDFKQNAVSQTVWQWQKAADAAGHGGGKKDRTLLKAGGQALLMAGVALLLGLRFGHRIAPVLLGCLAAYVVVTALFVRRAYAAFERGVGLIARGVGVALTWILLVPFFYLAFVPGRLVLMMRGKDLMTRKFPSDEPTYWVNWWECDSAHYRKQFR
;
A
#
# COMPACT_ATOMS: atom_id res chain seq x y z
N MET A 1 -31.74 -13.38 -8.35
CA MET A 1 -31.86 -12.66 -9.64
C MET A 1 -30.83 -11.53 -9.65
N SER A 2 -29.68 -11.75 -10.29
CA SER A 2 -28.65 -10.72 -10.48
C SER A 2 -28.93 -10.02 -11.80
N SER A 3 -29.46 -8.80 -11.77
CA SER A 3 -29.61 -7.99 -12.97
C SER A 3 -28.24 -7.55 -13.46
N ASP A 4 -27.88 -7.95 -14.68
CA ASP A 4 -26.69 -7.49 -15.39
C ASP A 4 -26.74 -5.95 -15.53
N PHE A 5 -25.99 -5.24 -14.69
CA PHE A 5 -25.86 -3.79 -14.80
C PHE A 5 -24.94 -3.45 -15.96
N LYS A 6 -25.52 -3.10 -17.13
CA LYS A 6 -24.78 -2.47 -18.21
C LYS A 6 -24.32 -1.08 -17.78
N GLN A 7 -23.02 -0.91 -17.59
CA GLN A 7 -22.40 0.41 -17.33
C GLN A 7 -22.72 1.38 -18.47
N ASN A 8 -23.27 2.55 -18.13
CA ASN A 8 -23.58 3.61 -19.08
C ASN A 8 -22.30 4.18 -19.71
N ALA A 9 -22.37 4.58 -20.97
CA ALA A 9 -21.22 5.07 -21.75
C ALA A 9 -20.45 6.21 -21.06
N VAL A 10 -21.16 7.10 -20.37
CA VAL A 10 -20.58 8.21 -19.60
C VAL A 10 -19.66 7.70 -18.48
N SER A 11 -20.08 6.64 -17.77
CA SER A 11 -19.29 6.04 -16.69
C SER A 11 -17.97 5.44 -17.20
N GLN A 12 -17.97 4.90 -18.42
CA GLN A 12 -16.76 4.35 -19.04
C GLN A 12 -15.76 5.44 -19.47
N THR A 13 -16.22 6.64 -19.79
CA THR A 13 -15.35 7.75 -20.19
C THR A 13 -14.70 8.42 -18.99
N VAL A 14 -15.43 8.57 -17.88
CA VAL A 14 -14.89 9.28 -16.71
C VAL A 14 -13.92 8.37 -15.92
N TRP A 15 -14.09 7.05 -15.95
CA TRP A 15 -13.23 6.07 -15.23
C TRP A 15 -12.19 5.37 -16.13
N GLN A 16 -11.54 6.10 -17.03
CA GLN A 16 -10.47 5.56 -17.91
C GLN A 16 -9.14 5.26 -17.17
N TRP A 17 -8.98 5.76 -15.95
CA TRP A 17 -7.72 5.66 -15.19
C TRP A 17 -7.32 4.21 -14.85
N GLN A 18 -8.28 3.29 -14.71
CA GLN A 18 -7.98 1.86 -14.54
C GLN A 18 -7.35 1.24 -15.80
N LYS A 19 -7.86 1.57 -17.00
CA LYS A 19 -7.29 1.08 -18.25
C LYS A 19 -5.89 1.62 -18.50
N ALA A 20 -5.62 2.87 -18.11
CA ALA A 20 -4.28 3.44 -18.15
C ALA A 20 -3.32 2.73 -17.18
N ALA A 21 -3.78 2.35 -15.99
CA ALA A 21 -2.99 1.56 -15.03
C ALA A 21 -2.71 0.14 -15.54
N ASP A 22 -3.70 -0.51 -16.15
CA ASP A 22 -3.56 -1.86 -16.72
C ASP A 22 -2.63 -1.89 -17.94
N ALA A 23 -2.75 -0.88 -18.81
CA ALA A 23 -1.87 -0.68 -19.97
C ALA A 23 -0.42 -0.37 -19.56
N ALA A 24 -0.22 0.44 -18.51
CA ALA A 24 1.10 0.71 -17.94
C ALA A 24 1.75 -0.54 -17.30
N GLY A 25 0.93 -1.50 -16.82
CA GLY A 25 1.41 -2.76 -16.23
C GLY A 25 1.86 -3.83 -17.23
N HIS A 26 1.40 -3.78 -18.50
CA HIS A 26 1.54 -4.89 -19.45
C HIS A 26 2.44 -4.62 -20.67
N GLY A 27 2.88 -3.37 -20.90
CA GLY A 27 3.46 -2.95 -22.20
C GLY A 27 4.99 -2.95 -22.39
N GLY A 28 5.83 -3.27 -21.39
CA GLY A 28 7.28 -3.02 -21.51
C GLY A 28 8.20 -4.15 -21.06
N GLY A 29 8.80 -4.87 -22.01
CA GLY A 29 10.12 -5.52 -21.87
C GLY A 29 10.33 -6.39 -20.62
N LYS A 30 9.46 -7.39 -20.38
CA LYS A 30 9.63 -8.32 -19.23
C LYS A 30 10.96 -9.09 -19.25
N LYS A 31 11.63 -9.26 -20.40
CA LYS A 31 12.92 -9.97 -20.48
C LYS A 31 14.09 -9.14 -19.92
N ASP A 32 14.28 -7.91 -20.40
CA ASP A 32 15.45 -7.08 -20.01
C ASP A 32 15.37 -6.59 -18.57
N ARG A 33 14.17 -6.22 -18.09
CA ARG A 33 13.99 -5.77 -16.71
C ARG A 33 14.27 -6.84 -15.67
N THR A 34 14.11 -8.13 -16.01
CA THR A 34 14.38 -9.21 -15.06
C THR A 34 15.88 -9.42 -14.89
N LEU A 35 16.65 -9.36 -15.98
CA LEU A 35 18.11 -9.47 -15.94
C LEU A 35 18.77 -8.28 -15.26
N LEU A 36 18.30 -7.05 -15.54
CA LEU A 36 18.82 -5.84 -14.90
C LEU A 36 18.55 -5.85 -13.38
N LYS A 37 17.35 -6.31 -12.97
CA LYS A 37 17.00 -6.48 -11.56
C LYS A 37 17.82 -7.57 -10.89
N ALA A 38 18.00 -8.72 -11.53
CA ALA A 38 18.82 -9.81 -11.01
C ALA A 38 20.29 -9.40 -10.87
N GLY A 39 20.84 -8.67 -11.84
CA GLY A 39 22.19 -8.12 -11.79
C GLY A 39 22.37 -7.12 -10.66
N GLY A 40 21.43 -6.18 -10.49
CA GLY A 40 21.43 -5.23 -9.37
C GLY A 40 21.34 -5.93 -8.01
N GLN A 41 20.48 -6.94 -7.88
CA GLN A 41 20.33 -7.73 -6.66
C GLN A 41 21.61 -8.53 -6.33
N ALA A 42 22.24 -9.12 -7.34
CA ALA A 42 23.51 -9.84 -7.19
C ALA A 42 24.65 -8.92 -6.74
N LEU A 43 24.75 -7.73 -7.34
CA LEU A 43 25.72 -6.69 -6.95
C LEU A 43 25.51 -6.24 -5.50
N LEU A 44 24.26 -6.05 -5.10
CA LEU A 44 23.91 -5.62 -3.75
C LEU A 44 24.27 -6.71 -2.72
N MET A 45 23.95 -7.98 -3.01
CA MET A 45 24.35 -9.11 -2.16
C MET A 45 25.88 -9.28 -2.07
N ALA A 46 26.59 -9.13 -3.19
CA ALA A 46 28.05 -9.19 -3.23
C ALA A 46 28.69 -8.03 -2.44
N GLY A 47 28.16 -6.81 -2.59
CA GLY A 47 28.61 -5.64 -1.85
C GLY A 47 28.40 -5.78 -0.33
N VAL A 48 27.24 -6.28 0.08
CA VAL A 48 26.94 -6.56 1.50
C VAL A 48 27.85 -7.66 2.06
N ALA A 49 28.10 -8.74 1.31
CA ALA A 49 29.00 -9.81 1.71
C ALA A 49 30.45 -9.31 1.87
N LEU A 50 30.92 -8.47 0.96
CA LEU A 50 32.25 -7.85 1.01
C LEU A 50 32.38 -6.94 2.24
N LEU A 51 31.35 -6.11 2.49
CA LEU A 51 31.34 -5.15 3.61
C LEU A 51 31.27 -5.87 4.97
N LEU A 52 30.51 -6.95 5.08
CA LEU A 52 30.49 -7.82 6.27
C LEU A 52 31.82 -8.54 6.48
N GLY A 53 32.43 -9.06 5.40
CA GLY A 53 33.72 -9.75 5.47
C GLY A 53 34.87 -8.83 5.90
N LEU A 54 34.86 -7.57 5.43
CA LEU A 54 35.86 -6.57 5.78
C LEU A 54 35.66 -5.98 7.17
N ARG A 55 34.41 -5.81 7.64
CA ARG A 55 34.12 -5.08 8.88
C ARG A 55 34.00 -5.95 10.13
N PHE A 56 33.57 -7.22 10.00
CA PHE A 56 33.17 -8.03 11.16
C PHE A 56 34.07 -9.24 11.48
N GLY A 57 35.06 -9.59 10.65
CA GLY A 57 36.09 -10.61 10.95
C GLY A 57 35.57 -12.06 11.12
N HIS A 58 34.27 -12.29 11.23
CA HIS A 58 33.65 -13.60 11.28
C HIS A 58 33.59 -14.21 9.88
N ARG A 59 34.43 -15.21 9.61
CA ARG A 59 34.59 -15.83 8.27
C ARG A 59 33.38 -16.65 7.80
N ILE A 60 32.50 -17.07 8.71
CA ILE A 60 31.38 -17.97 8.39
C ILE A 60 30.21 -17.21 7.74
N ALA A 61 29.84 -16.04 8.28
CA ALA A 61 28.74 -15.22 7.77
C ALA A 61 28.91 -14.78 6.29
N PRO A 62 30.08 -14.26 5.84
CA PRO A 62 30.26 -13.84 4.45
C PRO A 62 30.31 -15.03 3.49
N VAL A 63 30.79 -16.20 3.92
CA VAL A 63 30.80 -17.41 3.10
C VAL A 63 29.37 -17.91 2.85
N LEU A 64 28.53 -17.97 3.88
CA LEU A 64 27.11 -18.35 3.72
C LEU A 64 26.38 -17.36 2.81
N LEU A 65 26.63 -16.05 2.99
CA LEU A 65 26.01 -15.02 2.18
C LEU A 65 26.50 -15.07 0.71
N GLY A 66 27.79 -15.35 0.49
CA GLY A 66 28.37 -15.54 -0.83
C GLY A 66 27.80 -16.77 -1.54
N CYS A 67 27.66 -17.89 -0.83
CA CYS A 67 27.00 -19.09 -1.37
C CYS A 67 25.54 -18.82 -1.74
N LEU A 68 24.81 -18.06 -0.90
CA LEU A 68 23.44 -17.68 -1.19
C LEU A 68 23.34 -16.76 -2.42
N ALA A 69 24.25 -15.79 -2.54
CA ALA A 69 24.32 -14.91 -3.71
C ALA A 69 24.63 -15.69 -4.99
N ALA A 70 25.61 -16.61 -4.94
CA ALA A 70 25.94 -17.49 -6.06
C ALA A 70 24.74 -18.38 -6.45
N TYR A 71 24.03 -18.94 -5.46
CA TYR A 71 22.82 -19.71 -5.70
C TYR A 71 21.72 -18.89 -6.38
N VAL A 72 21.51 -17.63 -5.95
CA VAL A 72 20.55 -16.72 -6.59
C VAL A 72 20.94 -16.40 -8.03
N VAL A 73 22.22 -16.14 -8.30
CA VAL A 73 22.71 -15.88 -9.66
C VAL A 73 22.53 -17.10 -10.57
N VAL A 74 22.91 -18.28 -10.09
CA VAL A 74 22.78 -19.53 -10.86
C VAL A 74 21.32 -19.86 -11.14
N THR A 75 20.44 -19.73 -10.15
CA THR A 75 19.00 -19.98 -10.32
C THR A 75 18.33 -18.93 -11.21
N ALA A 76 18.73 -17.66 -11.13
CA ALA A 76 18.25 -16.61 -12.02
C ALA A 76 18.66 -16.85 -13.49
N LEU A 77 19.88 -17.37 -13.72
CA LEU A 77 20.41 -17.62 -15.07
C LEU A 77 19.83 -18.89 -15.70
N PHE A 78 19.76 -20.00 -14.94
CA PHE A 78 19.40 -21.31 -15.49
C PHE A 78 17.93 -21.69 -15.33
N VAL A 79 17.24 -21.23 -14.27
CA VAL A 79 15.88 -21.71 -13.94
C VAL A 79 14.99 -20.55 -13.51
N ARG A 80 14.50 -19.78 -14.50
CA ARG A 80 13.60 -18.64 -14.29
C ARG A 80 12.36 -18.95 -13.45
N ARG A 81 11.85 -20.20 -13.49
CA ARG A 81 10.73 -20.67 -12.64
C ARG A 81 11.10 -20.75 -11.15
N ALA A 82 12.30 -21.22 -10.82
CA ALA A 82 12.78 -21.32 -9.44
C ALA A 82 13.03 -19.92 -8.86
N TYR A 83 13.65 -19.04 -9.64
CA TYR A 83 13.82 -17.64 -9.25
C TYR A 83 12.49 -16.92 -9.00
N ALA A 84 11.49 -17.13 -9.87
CA ALA A 84 10.16 -16.54 -9.69
C ALA A 84 9.43 -17.05 -8.43
N ALA A 85 9.63 -18.33 -8.05
CA ALA A 85 9.07 -18.87 -6.81
C ALA A 85 9.76 -18.26 -5.58
N PHE A 86 11.09 -18.12 -5.63
CA PHE A 86 11.87 -17.47 -4.58
C PHE A 86 11.47 -16.00 -4.39
N GLU A 87 11.37 -15.23 -5.48
CA GLU A 87 10.93 -13.83 -5.43
C GLU A 87 9.53 -13.68 -4.81
N ARG A 88 8.60 -14.61 -5.12
CA ARG A 88 7.26 -14.60 -4.50
C ARG A 88 7.33 -14.87 -3.01
N GLY A 89 8.15 -15.82 -2.58
CA GLY A 89 8.36 -16.12 -1.16
C GLY A 89 8.94 -14.91 -0.41
N VAL A 90 10.01 -14.33 -0.94
CA VAL A 90 10.63 -13.12 -0.37
C VAL A 90 9.65 -11.96 -0.38
N GLY A 91 8.87 -11.78 -1.45
CA GLY A 91 7.85 -10.74 -1.56
C GLY A 91 6.74 -10.88 -0.52
N LEU A 92 6.31 -12.11 -0.21
CA LEU A 92 5.33 -12.37 0.85
C LEU A 92 5.87 -11.98 2.22
N ILE A 93 7.12 -12.37 2.52
CA ILE A 93 7.78 -12.01 3.78
C ILE A 93 7.96 -10.49 3.87
N ALA A 94 8.47 -9.85 2.81
CA ALA A 94 8.66 -8.41 2.77
C ALA A 94 7.35 -7.64 2.95
N ARG A 95 6.24 -8.12 2.37
CA ARG A 95 4.91 -7.56 2.62
C ARG A 95 4.49 -7.74 4.07
N GLY A 96 4.67 -8.93 4.65
CA GLY A 96 4.37 -9.19 6.06
C GLY A 96 5.16 -8.26 6.98
N VAL A 97 6.47 -8.11 6.73
CA VAL A 97 7.35 -7.20 7.48
C VAL A 97 6.94 -5.75 7.28
N GLY A 98 6.61 -5.33 6.05
CA GLY A 98 6.15 -3.97 5.77
C GLY A 98 4.85 -3.62 6.48
N VAL A 99 3.88 -4.56 6.49
CA VAL A 99 2.63 -4.42 7.24
C VAL A 99 2.92 -4.36 8.73
N ALA A 100 3.69 -5.31 9.26
CA ALA A 100 4.04 -5.34 10.68
C ALA A 100 4.76 -4.05 11.10
N LEU A 101 5.74 -3.58 10.32
CA LEU A 101 6.46 -2.34 10.57
C LEU A 101 5.53 -1.13 10.53
N THR A 102 4.59 -1.09 9.57
CA THR A 102 3.59 -0.03 9.50
C THR A 102 2.71 -0.04 10.74
N TRP A 103 2.23 -1.21 11.19
CA TRP A 103 1.45 -1.31 12.42
C TRP A 103 2.26 -0.91 13.66
N ILE A 104 3.48 -1.42 13.79
CA ILE A 104 4.38 -1.14 14.90
C ILE A 104 4.80 0.32 14.93
N LEU A 105 4.88 1.01 13.80
CA LEU A 105 5.26 2.42 13.77
C LEU A 105 4.03 3.32 13.92
N LEU A 106 3.00 3.08 13.10
CA LEU A 106 1.82 3.92 12.98
C LEU A 106 0.94 3.87 14.24
N VAL A 107 0.75 2.68 14.84
CA VAL A 107 -0.11 2.56 16.03
C VAL A 107 0.45 3.30 17.24
N PRO A 108 1.67 3.01 17.71
CA PRO A 108 2.21 3.75 18.85
C PRO A 108 2.44 5.22 18.49
N PHE A 109 2.80 5.57 17.25
CA PHE A 109 2.88 6.97 16.84
C PHE A 109 1.52 7.67 16.95
N PHE A 110 0.44 7.02 16.52
CA PHE A 110 -0.92 7.54 16.67
C PHE A 110 -1.25 7.78 18.13
N TYR A 111 -1.01 6.80 19.01
CA TYR A 111 -1.25 7.00 20.44
C TYR A 111 -0.35 8.09 21.04
N LEU A 112 0.92 8.14 20.65
CA LEU A 112 1.87 9.14 21.14
C LEU A 112 1.47 10.56 20.74
N ALA A 113 0.87 10.76 19.56
CA ALA A 113 0.44 12.07 19.09
C ALA A 113 -0.98 12.45 19.57
N PHE A 114 -1.94 11.53 19.47
CA PHE A 114 -3.35 11.83 19.73
C PHE A 114 -3.71 11.81 21.21
N VAL A 115 -3.06 11.00 22.04
CA VAL A 115 -3.32 10.98 23.49
C VAL A 115 -2.98 12.33 24.15
N PRO A 116 -1.78 12.92 23.98
CA PRO A 116 -1.50 14.23 24.54
C PRO A 116 -2.35 15.33 23.90
N GLY A 117 -2.63 15.23 22.58
CA GLY A 117 -3.54 16.16 21.90
C GLY A 117 -4.93 16.16 22.54
N ARG A 118 -5.48 14.97 22.82
CA ARG A 118 -6.75 14.81 23.54
C ARG A 118 -6.67 15.38 24.96
N LEU A 119 -5.58 15.13 25.69
CA LEU A 119 -5.40 15.66 27.04
C LEU A 119 -5.41 17.20 27.05
N VAL A 120 -4.71 17.83 26.10
CA VAL A 120 -4.70 19.28 25.93
C VAL A 120 -6.09 19.82 25.58
N LEU A 121 -6.82 19.16 24.69
CA LEU A 121 -8.19 19.54 24.34
C LEU A 121 -9.14 19.45 25.55
N MET A 122 -9.02 18.38 26.35
CA MET A 122 -9.78 18.21 27.60
C MET A 122 -9.46 19.30 28.61
N MET A 123 -8.17 19.64 28.81
CA MET A 123 -7.76 20.73 29.71
C MET A 123 -8.27 22.10 29.26
N ARG A 124 -8.42 22.33 27.95
CA ARG A 124 -8.95 23.59 27.40
C ARG A 124 -10.47 23.67 27.38
N GLY A 125 -11.18 22.64 27.86
CA GLY A 125 -12.65 22.59 27.83
C GLY A 125 -13.26 22.57 26.42
N LYS A 126 -12.42 22.35 25.39
CA LYS A 126 -12.84 22.20 24.00
C LYS A 126 -13.03 20.71 23.70
N ASP A 127 -13.97 20.08 24.40
CA ASP A 127 -14.45 18.77 23.98
C ASP A 127 -15.39 18.98 22.77
N LEU A 128 -14.88 18.72 21.57
CA LEU A 128 -15.62 18.86 20.31
C LEU A 128 -16.73 17.82 20.14
N MET A 129 -16.82 16.85 21.07
CA MET A 129 -17.90 15.88 21.13
C MET A 129 -18.54 15.93 22.51
N THR A 130 -19.12 17.08 22.87
CA THR A 130 -20.23 17.11 23.82
C THR A 130 -21.33 16.19 23.29
N ARG A 131 -21.22 14.90 23.59
CA ARG A 131 -22.27 13.87 23.47
C ARG A 131 -23.32 14.15 24.55
N LYS A 132 -23.84 15.37 24.59
CA LYS A 132 -25.13 15.61 25.21
C LYS A 132 -26.16 15.18 24.16
N PHE A 133 -27.06 14.29 24.56
CA PHE A 133 -28.25 13.99 23.77
C PHE A 133 -28.94 15.31 23.39
N PRO A 134 -29.59 15.38 22.21
CA PRO A 134 -30.15 16.63 21.71
C PRO A 134 -30.98 17.32 22.80
N SER A 135 -30.52 18.50 23.16
CA SER A 135 -31.26 19.51 23.92
C SER A 135 -32.49 19.91 23.10
N ASP A 136 -33.58 20.34 23.73
CA ASP A 136 -34.77 20.97 23.08
C ASP A 136 -34.42 22.31 22.38
N GLU A 137 -33.15 22.53 22.06
CA GLU A 137 -32.68 23.65 21.26
C GLU A 137 -33.25 23.56 19.84
N PRO A 138 -33.68 24.71 19.28
CA PRO A 138 -34.21 24.75 17.92
C PRO A 138 -33.14 24.23 16.95
N THR A 139 -33.43 23.08 16.36
CA THR A 139 -32.51 22.43 15.43
C THR A 139 -32.47 23.23 14.13
N TYR A 140 -31.27 23.44 13.58
CA TYR A 140 -31.09 24.00 12.23
C TYR A 140 -31.61 23.07 11.11
N TRP A 141 -32.17 21.92 11.48
CA TRP A 141 -32.88 21.04 10.57
C TRP A 141 -34.19 21.71 10.18
N VAL A 142 -34.14 22.43 9.07
CA VAL A 142 -35.34 22.93 8.40
C VAL A 142 -36.15 21.70 8.00
N ASN A 143 -37.42 21.62 8.41
CA ASN A 143 -38.34 20.62 7.89
C ASN A 143 -38.37 20.77 6.37
N TRP A 144 -37.78 19.81 5.67
CA TRP A 144 -37.78 19.78 4.21
C TRP A 144 -39.23 19.70 3.77
N TRP A 145 -39.68 20.77 3.12
CA TRP A 145 -40.90 20.81 2.34
C TRP A 145 -40.94 19.62 1.36
N GLU A 146 -42.12 19.03 1.19
CA GLU A 146 -42.37 17.95 0.25
C GLU A 146 -42.07 18.44 -1.17
N CYS A 147 -40.91 18.07 -1.68
CA CYS A 147 -40.43 18.53 -2.98
C CYS A 147 -40.99 17.62 -4.08
N ASP A 148 -41.78 18.20 -4.98
CA ASP A 148 -42.41 17.48 -6.10
C ASP A 148 -41.33 16.85 -7.03
N SER A 149 -41.64 15.66 -7.55
CA SER A 149 -40.82 14.86 -8.45
C SER A 149 -40.32 15.63 -9.69
N ALA A 150 -41.04 16.68 -10.09
CA ALA A 150 -40.64 17.58 -11.17
C ALA A 150 -39.37 18.39 -10.86
N HIS A 151 -39.06 18.66 -9.58
CA HIS A 151 -37.89 19.44 -9.17
C HIS A 151 -36.57 18.73 -9.50
N TYR A 152 -36.55 17.40 -9.43
CA TYR A 152 -35.37 16.58 -9.71
C TYR A 152 -35.02 16.47 -11.21
N ARG A 153 -35.96 16.80 -12.12
CA ARG A 153 -35.68 16.74 -13.57
C ARG A 153 -34.73 17.83 -14.06
N LYS A 154 -34.52 18.91 -13.30
CA LYS A 154 -33.63 20.01 -13.70
C LYS A 154 -32.13 19.70 -13.54
N GLN A 155 -31.76 18.66 -12.78
CA GLN A 155 -30.35 18.31 -12.53
C GLN A 155 -29.69 17.46 -13.63
N PHE A 156 -30.47 16.91 -14.57
CA PHE A 156 -29.96 15.98 -15.59
C PHE A 156 -30.02 16.55 -17.02
N ARG A 157 -29.99 17.87 -17.18
CA ARG A 157 -29.92 18.50 -18.50
C ARG A 157 -28.49 18.85 -18.89
#